data_AF-A0A8I6YSG7-F1
#
_entry.id   AF-A0A8I6YSG7-F1
#
_cell.length_a   1.000
_cell.length_b   1.000
_cell.length_c   1.000
_cell.angle_alpha   90.00
_cell.angle_beta   90.00
_cell.angle_gamma   90.00
#
_symmetry.space_group_name_H-M   'P 1'
#
loop_
_entity.id
_entity.type
_entity.pdbx_description
1 polymer ?
#
loop_
_entity_poly.entity_id
_entity_poly.type
_entity_poly.pdbx_seq_one_letter_code
_entity_poly.pdbx_strand_id
1 'polypeptide(L)'
;MMRNNRIFQSLGITALGMMVRNSNRMQQGSAITDGGSALAVTQQGSSSEYSPDYEVIEEDEVDDSVVEEEDKETCESNKDNRSKVKFHQKTGSRPYISHVHALKEARKGEELSAIDLFKECHNGKKTGFSEPVKKSII
;
A
#
# COMPACT_ATOMS: atom_id res chain seq x y z
N MET A 1 -9.58 17.10 1.85
CA MET A 1 -10.34 16.52 0.72
C MET A 1 -9.35 15.73 -0.14
N MET A 2 -9.40 14.40 -0.15
CA MET A 2 -8.56 13.60 -1.07
C MET A 2 -9.16 13.71 -2.47
N ARG A 3 -8.34 14.08 -3.45
CA ARG A 3 -8.78 14.20 -4.84
C ARG A 3 -8.88 12.79 -5.43
N ASN A 4 -10.04 12.46 -5.97
CA ASN A 4 -10.30 11.19 -6.63
C ASN A 4 -9.38 11.09 -7.86
N ASN A 5 -8.47 10.11 -7.88
CA ASN A 5 -7.43 10.04 -8.91
C ASN A 5 -7.93 9.19 -10.08
N ARG A 6 -8.63 9.85 -11.01
CA ARG A 6 -9.31 9.25 -12.19
C ARG A 6 -8.41 8.30 -12.99
N ILE A 7 -7.10 8.55 -13.00
CA ILE A 7 -6.10 7.76 -13.72
C ILE A 7 -6.10 6.31 -13.26
N PHE A 8 -6.21 6.05 -11.95
CA PHE A 8 -6.16 4.68 -11.43
C PHE A 8 -7.46 3.91 -11.63
N GLN A 9 -8.60 4.61 -11.72
CA GLN A 9 -9.90 3.97 -11.96
C GLN A 9 -10.09 3.54 -13.41
N SER A 10 -9.43 4.19 -14.36
CA SER A 10 -9.45 3.79 -15.77
C SER A 10 -8.47 2.67 -16.14
N LEU A 11 -7.65 2.20 -15.19
CA LEU A 11 -6.64 1.18 -15.45
C LEU A 11 -7.22 -0.21 -15.23
N GLY A 12 -7.13 -1.06 -16.26
CA GLY A 12 -7.46 -2.48 -16.13
C GLY A 12 -6.43 -3.25 -15.27
N ILE A 13 -6.82 -4.43 -14.79
CA ILE A 13 -6.02 -5.28 -13.90
C ILE A 13 -4.60 -5.55 -14.41
N THR A 14 -4.43 -5.70 -15.72
CA THR A 14 -3.12 -5.92 -16.36
C THR A 14 -2.19 -4.73 -16.19
N ALA A 15 -2.69 -3.52 -16.43
CA ALA A 15 -1.90 -2.29 -16.31
C ALA A 15 -1.56 -2.00 -14.84
N LEU A 16 -2.50 -2.28 -13.92
CA LEU A 16 -2.27 -2.17 -12.49
C LEU A 16 -1.18 -3.15 -12.01
N GLY A 17 -1.24 -4.41 -12.47
CA GLY A 17 -0.25 -5.44 -12.16
C GLY A 17 1.17 -5.09 -12.65
N MET A 18 1.30 -4.46 -13.81
CA MET A 18 2.60 -3.98 -14.33
C MET A 18 3.19 -2.86 -13.46
N MET A 19 2.38 -1.92 -12.97
CA MET A 19 2.88 -0.82 -12.13
C MET A 19 3.34 -1.28 -10.75
N VAL A 20 2.64 -2.24 -10.14
CA VAL A 20 3.04 -2.84 -8.85
C VAL A 20 4.37 -3.59 -9.01
N ARG A 21 4.52 -4.37 -10.07
CA ARG A 21 5.76 -5.10 -10.37
C ARG A 21 6.94 -4.15 -10.62
N ASN A 22 6.72 -3.05 -11.33
CA ASN A 22 7.75 -2.04 -11.59
C ASN A 22 8.15 -1.26 -10.32
N SER A 23 7.20 -0.98 -9.43
CA SER A 23 7.46 -0.31 -8.16
C SER A 23 8.32 -1.15 -7.21
N ASN A 24 8.13 -2.47 -7.21
CA ASN A 24 8.97 -3.40 -6.46
C ASN A 24 10.36 -3.58 -7.08
N ARG A 25 10.47 -3.55 -8.42
CA ARG A 25 11.75 -3.60 -9.13
C ARG A 25 12.65 -2.39 -8.83
N MET A 26 12.08 -1.21 -8.60
CA MET A 26 12.86 -0.02 -8.24
C MET A 26 13.46 -0.07 -6.82
N GLN A 27 12.99 -0.95 -5.93
CA GLN A 27 13.56 -1.13 -4.59
C GLN A 27 14.67 -2.20 -4.55
N GLN A 28 14.82 -3.00 -5.61
CA GLN A 28 15.88 -4.00 -5.76
C GLN A 28 16.78 -3.63 -6.95
N GLY A 29 17.77 -2.76 -6.71
CA GLY A 29 18.71 -2.35 -7.75
C GLY A 29 19.93 -1.63 -7.19
N SER A 30 20.83 -2.40 -6.57
CA SER A 30 22.23 -2.02 -6.34
C SER A 30 23.05 -2.23 -7.63
N ALA A 31 24.13 -1.45 -7.80
CA ALA A 31 25.10 -1.43 -8.92
C ALA A 31 25.56 -2.84 -9.38
N ILE A 32 26.03 -3.12 -10.60
CA ILE A 32 27.31 -2.76 -11.28
C ILE A 32 27.30 -3.27 -12.77
N THR A 33 27.75 -2.48 -13.76
CA THR A 33 28.98 -2.57 -14.63
C THR A 33 28.77 -2.95 -16.12
N ASP A 34 29.64 -2.36 -16.94
CA ASP A 34 29.70 -2.29 -18.41
C ASP A 34 29.80 -3.60 -19.21
N GLY A 35 29.36 -3.52 -20.47
CA GLY A 35 30.12 -3.99 -21.63
C GLY A 35 29.69 -5.29 -22.33
N GLY A 36 29.39 -5.22 -23.62
CA GLY A 36 29.69 -6.30 -24.58
C GLY A 36 28.53 -6.97 -25.33
N SER A 37 28.43 -6.64 -26.63
CA SER A 37 28.08 -7.45 -27.81
C SER A 37 26.90 -8.46 -27.82
N ALA A 38 26.11 -8.31 -28.88
CA ALA A 38 25.11 -9.19 -29.45
C ALA A 38 25.40 -10.70 -29.40
N LEU A 39 24.34 -11.51 -29.26
CA LEU A 39 24.14 -12.76 -29.99
C LEU A 39 22.69 -13.23 -29.85
N ALA A 40 22.07 -13.50 -31.01
CA ALA A 40 20.77 -14.12 -31.13
C ALA A 40 20.82 -15.58 -30.65
N VAL A 41 19.80 -16.02 -29.91
CA VAL A 41 19.49 -17.44 -29.71
C VAL A 41 18.01 -17.64 -30.02
N THR A 42 17.78 -18.17 -31.21
CA THR A 42 16.55 -18.87 -31.63
C THR A 42 16.57 -20.29 -31.06
N GLN A 43 15.40 -20.94 -31.06
CA GLN A 43 15.09 -22.36 -30.80
C GLN A 43 14.73 -22.68 -29.34
N GLN A 44 13.65 -23.39 -29.03
CA GLN A 44 12.83 -24.32 -29.82
C GLN A 44 11.43 -24.43 -29.16
N GLY A 45 10.39 -24.57 -29.99
CA GLY A 45 9.06 -24.95 -29.53
C GLY A 45 9.07 -26.37 -28.97
N SER A 46 8.54 -26.54 -27.76
CA SER A 46 8.04 -27.83 -27.28
C SER A 46 6.52 -27.70 -27.26
N SER A 47 5.86 -28.25 -28.28
CA SER A 47 4.42 -28.44 -28.28
C SER A 47 4.14 -29.64 -27.41
N SER A 48 3.89 -29.43 -26.12
CA SER A 48 3.28 -30.46 -25.29
C SER A 48 1.82 -30.59 -25.71
N GLU A 49 1.46 -31.70 -26.35
CA GLU A 49 0.08 -32.02 -26.65
C GLU A 49 -0.69 -32.16 -25.32
N TYR A 50 -1.56 -31.18 -25.05
CA TYR A 50 -2.52 -31.25 -23.95
C TYR A 50 -3.73 -32.03 -24.44
N SER A 51 -3.89 -33.26 -23.97
CA SER A 51 -5.11 -34.06 -24.11
C SER A 51 -5.93 -33.88 -22.83
N PRO A 52 -7.05 -33.13 -22.84
CA PRO A 52 -7.91 -33.05 -21.67
C PRO A 52 -8.80 -34.28 -21.67
N ASP A 53 -8.43 -35.26 -20.86
CA ASP A 53 -9.38 -36.26 -20.42
C ASP A 53 -10.32 -35.54 -19.45
N TYR A 54 -11.54 -35.24 -19.90
CA TYR A 54 -12.58 -34.58 -19.12
C TYR A 54 -13.05 -35.50 -17.99
N GLU A 55 -12.33 -35.48 -16.88
CA GLU A 55 -12.90 -35.85 -15.59
C GLU A 55 -13.92 -34.76 -15.24
N VAL A 56 -15.21 -35.13 -15.26
CA VAL A 56 -16.29 -34.31 -14.73
C VAL A 56 -16.07 -34.22 -13.22
N ILE A 57 -15.38 -33.17 -12.78
CA ILE A 57 -15.38 -32.77 -11.39
C ILE A 57 -16.79 -32.22 -11.16
N GLU A 58 -17.59 -32.90 -10.34
CA GLU A 58 -18.86 -32.34 -9.90
C GLU A 58 -18.58 -30.95 -9.32
N GLU A 59 -19.18 -29.94 -9.93
CA GLU A 59 -19.13 -28.57 -9.43
C GLU A 59 -19.91 -28.57 -8.11
N ASP A 60 -19.21 -28.78 -7.00
CA ASP A 60 -19.71 -28.32 -5.71
C ASP A 60 -19.94 -26.82 -5.86
N GLU A 61 -21.21 -26.44 -5.86
CA GLU A 61 -21.71 -25.07 -5.98
C GLU A 61 -21.08 -24.23 -4.86
N VAL A 62 -19.96 -23.56 -5.16
CA VAL A 62 -19.35 -22.61 -4.22
C VAL A 62 -20.22 -21.36 -4.24
N ASP A 63 -21.00 -21.19 -3.18
CA ASP A 63 -21.84 -20.03 -2.92
C ASP A 63 -20.98 -18.74 -2.87
N ASP A 64 -20.90 -18.03 -4.01
CA ASP A 64 -20.21 -16.75 -4.20
C ASP A 64 -20.83 -15.58 -3.40
N SER A 65 -21.84 -15.82 -2.56
CA SER A 65 -22.64 -14.75 -1.94
C SER A 65 -22.07 -14.12 -0.67
N VAL A 66 -21.00 -14.67 -0.06
CA VAL A 66 -20.60 -14.29 1.31
C VAL A 66 -19.64 -13.08 1.39
N VAL A 67 -19.09 -12.58 0.27
CA VAL A 67 -17.96 -11.62 0.32
C VAL A 67 -18.36 -10.13 0.17
N GLU A 68 -19.59 -9.78 -0.20
CA GLU A 68 -19.94 -8.39 -0.56
C GLU A 68 -20.49 -7.50 0.58
N GLU A 69 -21.14 -8.06 1.61
CA GLU A 69 -21.75 -7.23 2.67
C GLU A 69 -20.73 -6.65 3.66
N GLU A 70 -19.74 -7.44 4.10
CA GLU A 70 -18.76 -7.02 5.10
C GLU A 70 -17.88 -5.87 4.60
N ASP A 71 -17.54 -5.88 3.31
CA ASP A 71 -16.73 -4.84 2.68
C ASP A 71 -17.48 -3.50 2.60
N LYS A 72 -18.80 -3.55 2.40
CA LYS A 72 -19.65 -2.35 2.33
C LYS A 72 -19.81 -1.70 3.70
N GLU A 73 -20.07 -2.49 4.74
CA GLU A 73 -20.17 -1.99 6.12
C GLU A 73 -18.85 -1.37 6.59
N THR A 74 -17.73 -2.01 6.26
CA THR A 74 -16.39 -1.50 6.56
C THR A 74 -16.13 -0.17 5.85
N CYS A 75 -16.56 -0.02 4.59
CA CYS A 75 -16.42 1.22 3.84
C CYS A 75 -17.21 2.39 4.44
N GLU A 76 -18.45 2.14 4.89
CA GLU A 76 -19.28 3.15 5.55
C GLU A 76 -18.69 3.56 6.90
N SER A 77 -18.31 2.58 7.72
CA SER A 77 -17.62 2.81 8.99
C SER A 77 -16.33 3.64 8.83
N ASN A 78 -15.54 3.37 7.79
CA ASN A 78 -14.33 4.13 7.49
C ASN A 78 -14.61 5.59 7.08
N LYS A 79 -15.70 5.86 6.36
CA LYS A 79 -16.13 7.23 6.03
C LYS A 79 -16.51 7.99 7.29
N ASP A 80 -17.28 7.36 8.16
CA ASP A 80 -17.71 7.96 9.43
C ASP A 80 -16.53 8.22 10.35
N ASN A 81 -15.62 7.24 10.49
CA ASN A 81 -14.41 7.39 11.28
C ASN A 81 -13.54 8.53 10.76
N ARG A 82 -13.42 8.64 9.42
CA ARG A 82 -12.70 9.76 8.80
C ARG A 82 -13.32 11.11 9.13
N SER A 83 -14.65 11.21 9.17
CA SER A 83 -15.35 12.47 9.52
C SER A 83 -15.08 12.91 10.96
N LYS A 84 -14.82 11.96 11.86
CA LYS A 84 -14.56 12.20 13.29
C LYS A 84 -13.10 12.59 13.59
N VAL A 85 -12.19 12.54 12.61
CA VAL A 85 -10.77 12.90 12.80
C VAL A 85 -10.61 14.39 13.08
N LYS A 86 -10.20 14.73 14.32
CA LYS A 86 -9.95 16.12 14.75
C LYS A 86 -8.57 16.63 14.35
N PHE A 87 -7.55 15.79 14.46
CA PHE A 87 -6.16 16.14 14.20
C PHE A 87 -5.61 15.29 13.06
N HIS A 88 -5.17 15.95 12.00
CA HIS A 88 -4.58 15.27 10.85
C HIS A 88 -3.08 15.06 11.11
N GLN A 89 -2.60 13.84 10.93
CA GLN A 89 -1.17 13.52 11.02
C GLN A 89 -0.35 14.35 10.02
N LYS A 90 0.90 14.67 10.38
CA LYS A 90 1.85 15.38 9.53
C LYS A 90 3.09 14.55 9.18
N THR A 91 2.94 13.22 9.20
CA THR A 91 3.99 12.22 8.92
C THR A 91 4.30 12.03 7.42
N GLY A 92 3.63 12.80 6.53
CA GLY A 92 3.81 12.72 5.08
C GLY A 92 3.21 11.45 4.49
N SER A 93 3.93 10.80 3.57
CA SER A 93 3.54 9.52 2.96
C SER A 93 3.68 8.32 3.88
N ARG A 94 4.32 8.50 5.05
CA ARG A 94 4.55 7.41 6.00
C ARG A 94 3.30 7.19 6.84
N PRO A 95 2.76 5.96 6.90
CA PRO A 95 1.65 5.65 7.77
C PRO A 95 2.07 5.77 9.24
N TYR A 96 1.09 6.00 10.11
CA TYR A 96 1.31 6.25 11.54
C TYR A 96 2.18 5.17 12.19
N ILE A 97 1.82 3.90 12.01
CA ILE A 97 2.51 2.75 12.63
C ILE A 97 3.99 2.71 12.24
N SER A 98 4.30 2.82 10.95
CA SER A 98 5.69 2.81 10.45
C SER A 98 6.46 4.08 10.85
N HIS A 99 5.78 5.19 11.08
CA HIS A 99 6.40 6.41 11.60
C HIS A 99 6.80 6.23 13.07
N VAL A 100 5.87 5.77 13.91
CA VAL A 100 6.08 5.49 15.33
C VAL A 100 7.17 4.44 15.54
N HIS A 101 7.17 3.36 14.75
CA HIS A 101 8.20 2.33 14.84
C HIS A 101 9.60 2.92 14.60
N ALA A 102 9.78 3.67 13.50
CA ALA A 102 11.08 4.27 13.22
C ALA A 102 11.49 5.33 14.24
N LEU A 103 10.53 6.03 14.84
CA LEU A 103 10.81 6.97 15.93
C LEU A 103 11.36 6.23 17.16
N LYS A 104 10.74 5.11 17.52
CA LYS A 104 11.20 4.24 18.62
C LYS A 104 12.61 3.72 18.37
N GLU A 105 12.89 3.27 17.15
CA GLU A 105 14.24 2.84 16.74
C GLU A 105 15.26 3.97 16.81
N ALA A 106 14.92 5.16 16.30
CA ALA A 106 15.81 6.32 16.32
C ALA A 106 16.13 6.80 17.76
N ARG A 107 15.19 6.61 18.67
CA ARG A 107 15.32 6.92 20.10
C ARG A 107 15.94 5.79 20.93
N LYS A 108 16.40 4.72 20.28
CA LYS A 108 17.02 3.55 20.92
C LYS A 108 16.14 2.92 22.01
N GLY A 109 14.83 2.90 21.78
CA GLY A 109 13.86 2.31 22.71
C GLY A 109 13.53 3.16 23.93
N GLU A 110 13.85 4.47 23.94
CA GLU A 110 13.32 5.41 24.92
C GLU A 110 11.78 5.29 24.98
N GLU A 111 11.23 5.20 26.19
CA GLU A 111 9.79 5.12 26.40
C GLU A 111 9.17 6.50 26.14
N LEU A 112 8.54 6.65 24.97
CA LEU A 112 7.86 7.88 24.59
C LEU A 112 6.46 7.88 25.19
N SER A 113 6.10 8.97 25.87
CA SER A 113 4.74 9.15 26.35
C SER A 113 3.76 9.29 25.17
N ALA A 114 2.48 9.03 25.42
CA ALA A 114 1.44 9.25 24.41
C ALA A 114 1.42 10.71 23.91
N ILE A 115 1.75 11.67 24.79
CA ILE A 115 1.83 13.09 24.43
C ILE A 115 3.02 13.37 23.52
N ASP A 116 4.16 12.73 23.75
CA ASP A 116 5.35 12.88 22.90
C ASP A 116 5.13 12.28 21.51
N LEU A 117 4.52 11.10 21.45
CA LEU A 117 4.10 10.49 20.18
C LEU A 117 3.11 11.38 19.43
N PHE A 118 2.14 11.95 20.14
CA PHE A 118 1.16 12.86 19.56
C PHE A 118 1.85 14.11 18.98
N LYS A 119 2.76 14.74 19.74
CA LYS A 119 3.54 15.89 19.29
C LYS A 119 4.35 15.54 18.04
N GLU A 120 5.10 14.45 18.04
CA GLU A 120 5.93 14.07 16.90
C GLU A 120 5.08 13.83 15.64
N CYS A 121 3.97 13.10 15.76
CA CYS A 121 3.14 12.73 14.61
C CYS A 121 2.33 13.91 14.03
N HIS A 122 2.12 14.98 14.79
CA HIS A 122 1.32 16.15 14.38
C HIS A 122 2.16 17.41 14.18
N ASN A 123 3.48 17.32 14.33
CA ASN A 123 4.40 18.42 14.06
C ASN A 123 4.90 18.37 12.61
N GLY A 124 4.50 19.34 11.80
CA GLY A 124 5.01 19.44 10.42
C GLY A 124 6.36 20.14 10.41
N LYS A 125 7.42 19.49 9.90
CA LYS A 125 8.79 20.07 9.85
C LYS A 125 8.88 21.51 9.33
N LYS A 126 8.03 21.89 8.35
CA LYS A 126 7.98 23.25 7.77
C LYS A 126 6.92 24.16 8.40
N THR A 127 5.84 23.60 8.94
CA THR A 127 4.63 24.35 9.33
C THR A 127 4.38 24.35 10.84
N GLY A 128 5.14 23.56 11.59
CA GLY A 128 4.93 23.33 13.01
C GLY A 128 3.60 22.63 13.32
N PHE A 129 3.16 22.80 14.57
CA PHE A 129 1.83 22.42 15.04
C PHE A 129 0.74 23.28 14.42
N SER A 130 -0.38 22.66 14.05
CA SER A 130 -1.60 23.40 13.71
C SER A 130 -2.20 24.02 14.97
N GLU A 131 -2.98 25.10 14.82
CA GLU A 131 -3.69 25.73 15.93
C GLU A 131 -4.54 24.76 16.78
N PRO A 132 -5.35 23.84 16.21
CA PRO A 132 -6.09 22.89 17.03
C PRO A 132 -5.18 21.97 17.83
N VAL A 133 -4.03 21.56 17.28
CA VAL A 133 -3.05 20.71 17.98
C VAL A 133 -2.37 21.47 19.12
N LYS A 134 -2.05 22.76 18.91
CA LYS A 134 -1.49 23.60 19.99
C LYS A 134 -2.45 23.70 21.17
N LYS A 135 -3.74 23.90 20.90
CA LYS A 135 -4.77 23.99 21.94
C LYS A 135 -4.95 22.70 22.74
N SER A 136 -4.69 21.53 22.14
CA SER A 136 -4.85 20.23 22.81
C SER A 136 -3.61 19.75 23.58
N ILE A 137 -2.48 20.44 23.46
CA ILE A 137 -1.23 20.10 24.16
C ILE A 137 -1.10 20.88 25.49
N ILE A 138 -1.89 21.93 25.67
CA ILE A 138 -1.91 22.83 26.83
C ILE A 138 -2.69 22.20 27.99
#